data_AF-A0A8T3TGT6-F1
#
_entry.id   AF-A0A8T3TGT6-F1
#
_cell.length_a   1.000
_cell.length_b   1.000
_cell.length_c   1.000
_cell.angle_alpha   90.00
_cell.angle_beta   90.00
_cell.angle_gamma   90.00
#
_symmetry.space_group_name_H-M   'P 1'
#
loop_
_entity.id
_entity.type
_entity.pdbx_description
1 polymer ?
#
loop_
_entity_poly.entity_id
_entity_poly.type
_entity_poly.pdbx_seq_one_letter_code
_entity_poly.pdbx_strand_id
1 'polypeptide(L)'
;MPGPMQTSYRDLTCGDARPDHAGRVVSLAGWVHRRRDLGQLIFLDLRDRYGITQVVVDAAQSAEAHAVATTVRSEYALRVSGTLAARLAGTENPKLATGQVELRAQEVEILSSARTTPFSINEPDAEVDEALRLKYRYLDLRREGLQRRILTRSGLVQAIRESHHAAGF
;
A
#
# COMPACT_ATOMS: atom_id res chain seq x y z
N MET A 1 -13.91 -13.24 -3.39
CA MET A 1 -12.69 -12.63 -2.80
C MET A 1 -12.81 -12.79 -1.30
N PRO A 2 -11.80 -13.31 -0.58
CA PRO A 2 -11.85 -13.27 0.88
C PRO A 2 -12.03 -11.81 1.31
N GLY A 3 -12.91 -11.57 2.30
CA GLY A 3 -13.24 -10.23 2.79
C GLY A 3 -12.01 -9.46 3.32
N PRO A 4 -12.17 -8.19 3.71
CA PRO A 4 -11.06 -7.35 4.16
C PRO A 4 -10.29 -8.06 5.29
N MET A 5 -8.98 -8.25 5.08
CA MET A 5 -8.11 -8.91 6.06
C MET A 5 -7.77 -7.95 7.21
N GLN A 6 -8.67 -7.88 8.19
CA GLN A 6 -8.47 -7.17 9.45
C GLN A 6 -7.39 -7.86 10.30
N THR A 7 -6.52 -7.07 10.92
CA THR A 7 -5.47 -7.53 11.84
C THR A 7 -5.33 -6.54 12.99
N SER A 8 -4.45 -6.80 13.96
CA SER A 8 -4.10 -5.82 15.01
C SER A 8 -3.50 -4.51 14.49
N TYR A 9 -3.10 -4.45 13.22
CA TYR A 9 -2.47 -3.27 12.61
C TYR A 9 -3.36 -2.56 11.59
N ARG A 10 -4.48 -3.15 11.15
CA ARG A 10 -5.33 -2.55 10.10
C ARG A 10 -6.76 -3.07 10.14
N ASP A 11 -7.68 -2.21 9.71
CA ASP A 11 -9.09 -2.53 9.51
C ASP A 11 -9.40 -2.92 8.07
N LEU A 12 -8.70 -2.31 7.12
CA LEU A 12 -8.83 -2.56 5.68
C LEU A 12 -7.45 -2.81 5.06
N THR A 13 -7.42 -3.51 3.93
CA THR A 13 -6.20 -3.52 3.13
C THR A 13 -6.04 -2.19 2.39
N CYS A 14 -4.81 -1.88 1.96
CA CYS A 14 -4.57 -0.68 1.15
C CYS A 14 -5.23 -0.74 -0.23
N GLY A 15 -5.79 -1.89 -0.65
CA GLY A 15 -6.56 -2.04 -1.89
C GLY A 15 -8.08 -1.94 -1.74
N ASP A 16 -8.60 -1.94 -0.50
CA ASP A 16 -10.04 -2.10 -0.23
C ASP A 16 -10.81 -0.79 -0.06
N ALA A 17 -10.13 0.35 0.06
CA ALA A 17 -10.80 1.63 0.28
C ALA A 17 -11.73 1.98 -0.92
N ARG A 18 -12.99 2.30 -0.63
CA ARG A 18 -14.05 2.61 -1.61
C ARG A 18 -14.88 3.79 -1.12
N PRO A 19 -15.61 4.51 -2.01
CA PRO A 19 -16.49 5.61 -1.62
C PRO A 19 -17.48 5.26 -0.52
N ASP A 20 -18.00 4.03 -0.51
CA ASP A 20 -18.93 3.53 0.52
C ASP A 20 -18.33 3.47 1.92
N HIS A 21 -17.00 3.59 2.04
CA HIS A 21 -16.30 3.66 3.31
C HIS A 21 -16.06 5.10 3.80
N ALA A 22 -16.44 6.13 3.04
CA ALA A 22 -16.23 7.52 3.40
C ALA A 22 -16.91 7.88 4.74
N GLY A 23 -16.26 8.73 5.53
CA GLY A 23 -16.67 9.10 6.88
C GLY A 23 -16.26 8.11 7.97
N ARG A 24 -15.81 6.90 7.62
CA ARG A 24 -15.34 5.92 8.61
C ARG A 24 -13.92 6.24 9.05
N VAL A 25 -13.66 6.09 10.35
CA VAL A 25 -12.31 6.03 10.90
C VAL A 25 -11.79 4.61 10.72
N VAL A 26 -10.63 4.47 10.07
CA VAL A 26 -10.00 3.18 9.80
C VAL A 26 -8.49 3.28 9.97
N SER A 27 -7.88 2.14 10.25
CA SER A 27 -6.43 1.97 10.25
C SER A 27 -5.98 1.22 9.00
N LEU A 28 -4.93 1.72 8.34
CA LEU A 28 -4.22 1.05 7.25
C LEU A 28 -2.77 0.80 7.67
N ALA A 29 -2.22 -0.33 7.24
CA ALA A 29 -0.81 -0.64 7.44
C ALA A 29 -0.16 -1.12 6.13
N GLY A 30 1.03 -0.59 5.83
CA GLY A 30 1.71 -0.87 4.57
C GLY A 30 3.05 -0.17 4.45
N TRP A 31 3.64 -0.23 3.25
CA TRP A 31 4.89 0.43 2.90
C TRP A 31 4.64 1.72 2.14
N VAL A 32 5.45 2.74 2.42
CA VAL A 32 5.41 4.01 1.69
C VAL A 32 5.93 3.79 0.28
N HIS A 33 5.00 3.78 -0.69
CA HIS A 33 5.30 3.59 -2.10
C HIS A 33 5.82 4.86 -2.74
N ARG A 34 5.21 6.00 -2.40
CA ARG A 34 5.59 7.31 -2.88
C ARG A 34 5.28 8.35 -1.82
N ARG A 35 6.10 9.40 -1.77
CA ARG A 35 5.93 10.55 -0.89
C ARG A 35 5.98 11.82 -1.73
N ARG A 36 5.03 12.73 -1.51
CA ARG A 36 5.04 14.10 -2.05
C ARG A 36 4.83 15.05 -0.88
N ASP A 37 5.71 16.01 -0.73
CA ASP A 37 5.72 16.96 0.38
C ASP A 37 5.50 18.38 -0.17
N LEU A 38 4.41 19.02 0.24
CA LEU A 38 4.04 20.38 -0.13
C LEU A 38 4.11 21.33 1.08
N GLY A 39 4.92 21.00 2.10
CA GLY A 39 5.03 21.77 3.33
C GLY A 39 3.94 21.37 4.32
N GLN A 40 2.81 22.10 4.34
CA GLN A 40 1.71 21.85 5.29
C GLN A 40 0.90 20.59 4.98
N LEU A 41 1.01 20.09 3.74
CA LEU A 41 0.35 18.89 3.26
C LEU A 41 1.38 17.87 2.78
N ILE A 42 1.35 16.67 3.35
CA ILE A 42 2.17 15.54 2.93
C ILE A 42 1.24 14.46 2.38
N PHE A 43 1.54 14.00 1.16
CA PHE A 43 0.85 12.89 0.51
C PHE A 43 1.74 11.65 0.54
N LEU A 44 1.21 10.55 1.07
CA LEU A 44 1.85 9.25 1.08
C LEU A 44 0.98 8.27 0.30
N ASP A 45 1.54 7.62 -0.71
CA ASP A 45 0.89 6.47 -1.33
C ASP A 45 1.28 5.23 -0.50
N LEU A 46 0.35 4.68 0.28
CA LEU A 46 0.59 3.52 1.14
C LEU A 46 0.23 2.23 0.40
N ARG A 47 1.19 1.30 0.28
CA ARG A 47 1.06 0.05 -0.47
C ARG A 47 1.08 -1.16 0.45
N ASP A 48 0.20 -2.10 0.19
CA ASP A 48 0.34 -3.47 0.69
C ASP A 48 0.21 -4.48 -0.47
N ARG A 49 -0.08 -5.74 -0.16
CA ARG A 49 -0.25 -6.79 -1.18
C ARG A 49 -1.46 -6.58 -2.09
N TYR A 50 -2.46 -5.85 -1.64
CA TYR A 50 -3.78 -5.77 -2.24
C TYR A 50 -3.95 -4.51 -3.10
N GLY A 51 -3.15 -3.47 -2.83
CA GLY A 51 -3.14 -2.28 -3.63
C GLY A 51 -2.47 -1.11 -2.93
N ILE A 52 -2.86 0.09 -3.38
CA ILE A 52 -2.35 1.37 -2.90
C ILE A 52 -3.54 2.21 -2.47
N THR A 53 -3.42 2.92 -1.34
CA THR A 53 -4.34 3.99 -0.93
C THR A 53 -3.54 5.25 -0.65
N GLN A 54 -4.05 6.40 -1.09
CA GLN A 54 -3.44 7.69 -0.76
C GLN A 54 -3.80 8.08 0.67
N VAL A 55 -2.79 8.50 1.41
CA VAL A 55 -2.87 9.10 2.73
C VAL A 55 -2.50 10.56 2.59
N VAL A 56 -3.32 11.44 3.15
CA VAL A 56 -3.04 12.88 3.24
C VAL A 56 -2.85 13.21 4.70
N VAL A 57 -1.71 13.81 5.00
CA VAL A 57 -1.35 14.29 6.34
C VAL A 57 -1.32 15.81 6.29
N ASP A 58 -2.26 16.44 6.99
CA ASP A 58 -2.41 17.89 7.06
C ASP A 58 -1.99 18.37 8.45
N ALA A 59 -1.00 19.27 8.50
CA ALA A 59 -0.51 19.84 9.74
C ALA A 59 -1.60 20.58 10.55
N ALA A 60 -2.58 21.17 9.87
CA ALA A 60 -3.70 21.85 10.53
C ALA A 60 -4.67 20.85 11.18
N GLN A 61 -4.72 19.61 10.69
CA GLN A 61 -5.55 18.54 11.24
C GLN A 61 -4.84 17.78 12.38
N SER A 62 -3.55 17.46 12.20
CA SER A 62 -2.71 16.86 13.24
C SER A 62 -1.25 17.24 13.04
N ALA A 63 -0.74 18.10 13.93
CA ALA A 63 0.66 18.51 13.93
C ALA A 63 1.59 17.33 14.30
N GLU A 64 1.15 16.45 15.18
CA GLU A 64 1.92 15.27 15.61
C GLU A 64 2.08 14.27 14.45
N ALA A 65 1.00 13.92 13.76
CA ALA A 65 1.05 13.03 12.60
C ALA A 65 1.91 13.63 11.48
N HIS A 66 1.80 14.95 11.26
CA HIS A 66 2.59 15.67 10.27
C HIS A 66 4.09 15.67 10.60
N ALA A 67 4.46 15.90 11.87
CA ALA A 67 5.84 15.83 12.32
C ALA A 67 6.44 14.44 12.06
N VAL A 68 5.70 13.35 12.34
CA VAL A 68 6.14 11.99 12.01
C VAL A 68 6.28 11.82 10.48
N ALA A 69 5.27 12.21 9.71
CA ALA A 69 5.26 12.08 8.24
C ALA A 69 6.38 12.87 7.53
N THR A 70 6.90 13.92 8.16
CA THR A 70 8.06 14.68 7.67
C THR A 70 9.35 13.84 7.71
N THR A 71 9.48 12.93 8.69
CA THR A 71 10.65 12.05 8.82
C THR A 71 10.59 10.83 7.91
N VAL A 72 9.38 10.42 7.51
CA VAL A 72 9.13 9.23 6.68
C VAL A 72 9.86 9.30 5.35
N ARG A 73 10.40 8.15 4.90
CA ARG A 73 11.01 7.97 3.58
C ARG A 73 10.37 6.79 2.84
N SER A 74 10.72 6.65 1.56
CA SER A 74 10.28 5.52 0.74
C SER A 74 10.56 4.18 1.41
N GLU A 75 9.64 3.24 1.26
CA GLU A 75 9.69 1.88 1.82
C GLU A 75 9.69 1.78 3.35
N TYR A 76 9.44 2.86 4.09
CA TYR A 76 9.10 2.77 5.51
C TYR A 76 7.80 1.99 5.69
N ALA A 77 7.73 1.13 6.72
CA ALA A 77 6.50 0.46 7.10
C ALA A 77 5.76 1.31 8.13
N LEU A 78 4.52 1.67 7.82
CA LEU A 78 3.69 2.54 8.64
C LEU A 78 2.39 1.85 9.05
N ARG A 79 1.85 2.28 10.19
CA ARG A 79 0.42 2.21 10.51
C ARG A 79 -0.12 3.64 10.48
N VAL A 80 -1.25 3.84 9.81
CA VAL A 80 -1.92 5.14 9.72
C VAL A 80 -3.37 4.97 10.11
N SER A 81 -3.81 5.73 11.11
CA SER A 81 -5.20 5.82 11.55
C SER A 81 -5.77 7.16 11.08
N GLY A 82 -6.97 7.14 10.50
CA GLY A 82 -7.56 8.37 9.99
C GLY A 82 -8.98 8.18 9.47
N THR A 83 -9.54 9.26 8.93
CA THR A 83 -10.89 9.24 8.34
C THR A 83 -10.79 9.05 6.83
N LEU A 84 -11.50 8.08 6.28
CA LEU A 84 -11.65 7.96 4.82
C LEU A 84 -12.54 9.09 4.31
N ALA A 85 -12.07 9.78 3.28
CA ALA A 85 -12.79 10.84 2.62
C ALA A 85 -12.78 10.63 1.10
N ALA A 86 -13.79 11.15 0.42
CA ALA A 86 -13.71 11.33 -1.02
C ALA A 86 -12.54 12.27 -1.34
N ARG A 87 -11.86 12.01 -2.45
CA ARG A 87 -10.91 12.97 -2.98
C ARG A 87 -11.62 14.24 -3.42
N LEU A 88 -10.87 15.34 -3.50
CA LEU A 88 -11.38 16.58 -4.10
C LEU A 88 -11.73 16.34 -5.57
N ALA A 89 -12.82 16.95 -6.04
CA ALA A 89 -13.26 16.85 -7.42
C ALA A 89 -12.13 17.25 -8.38
N GLY A 90 -11.83 16.37 -9.35
CA GLY A 90 -10.75 16.55 -10.32
C GLY A 90 -9.39 15.98 -9.87
N THR A 91 -9.29 15.42 -8.66
CA THR A 91 -8.07 14.78 -8.13
C THR A 91 -8.21 13.25 -8.01
N GLU A 92 -9.30 12.70 -8.54
CA GLU A 92 -9.52 11.27 -8.65
C GLU A 92 -8.49 10.64 -9.59
N ASN A 93 -7.99 9.46 -9.21
CA ASN A 93 -7.01 8.72 -10.00
C ASN A 93 -7.66 7.47 -10.62
N PRO A 94 -8.05 7.49 -11.91
CA PRO A 94 -8.72 6.35 -12.55
C PRO A 94 -7.82 5.12 -12.69
N LYS A 95 -6.49 5.25 -12.50
CA LYS A 95 -5.55 4.13 -12.54
C LYS A 95 -5.53 3.30 -11.25
N LEU A 96 -6.13 3.79 -10.16
CA LEU A 96 -6.16 3.12 -8.87
C LEU A 96 -7.59 2.71 -8.51
N ALA A 97 -7.76 1.48 -8.01
CA ALA A 97 -9.06 0.99 -7.53
C ALA A 97 -9.60 1.82 -6.34
N THR A 98 -8.70 2.45 -5.58
CA THR A 98 -8.98 3.34 -4.44
C THR A 98 -8.95 4.81 -4.85
N GLY A 99 -8.81 5.11 -6.14
CA GLY A 99 -8.49 6.45 -6.65
C GLY A 99 -9.60 7.49 -6.48
N GLN A 100 -10.76 7.12 -5.98
CA GLN A 100 -11.87 8.03 -5.66
C GLN A 100 -11.84 8.48 -4.19
N VAL A 101 -11.02 7.82 -3.35
CA VAL A 101 -10.93 8.10 -1.92
C VAL A 101 -9.49 8.33 -1.48
N GLU A 102 -9.34 8.84 -0.27
CA GLU A 102 -8.08 9.03 0.43
C GLU A 102 -8.29 8.95 1.94
N LEU A 103 -7.24 8.62 2.67
CA LEU A 103 -7.25 8.60 4.13
C LEU A 103 -6.68 9.91 4.66
N ARG A 104 -7.50 10.68 5.38
CA ARG A 104 -7.07 11.88 6.11
C ARG A 104 -6.49 11.45 7.46
N ALA A 105 -5.17 11.47 7.56
CA ALA A 105 -4.43 10.92 8.68
C ALA A 105 -4.62 11.75 9.95
N GLN A 106 -4.89 11.07 11.06
CA GLN A 106 -4.95 11.64 12.41
C GLN A 106 -3.79 11.13 13.25
N GLU A 107 -3.33 9.90 13.00
CA GLU A 107 -2.20 9.28 13.66
C GLU A 107 -1.32 8.59 12.61
N VAL A 108 0.00 8.76 12.72
CA VAL A 108 0.98 8.07 11.89
C VAL A 108 2.02 7.44 12.82
N GLU A 109 2.15 6.12 12.73
CA GLU A 109 3.13 5.34 13.49
C GLU A 109 4.13 4.70 12.52
N ILE A 110 5.43 4.86 12.79
CA ILE A 110 6.49 4.16 12.07
C ILE A 110 6.71 2.79 12.73
N LEU A 111 6.21 1.74 12.08
CA LEU A 111 6.44 0.35 12.53
C LEU A 111 7.88 -0.08 12.26
N SER A 112 8.46 0.37 11.14
CA SER A 112 9.84 0.08 10.78
C SER A 112 10.38 1.10 9.78
N SER A 113 11.58 1.62 10.06
CA SER A 113 12.32 2.47 9.13
C SER A 113 13.04 1.64 8.07
N ALA A 114 13.24 2.22 6.89
CA ALA A 114 13.97 1.60 5.79
C ALA A 114 15.22 2.41 5.41
N ARG A 115 16.27 1.71 5.01
CA ARG A 115 17.40 2.33 4.30
C ARG A 115 17.01 2.57 2.85
N THR A 116 17.70 3.49 2.18
CA THR A 116 17.55 3.68 0.73
C THR A 116 17.73 2.35 0.01
N THR A 117 16.78 2.00 -0.86
CA THR A 117 16.79 0.75 -1.59
C THR A 117 17.79 0.78 -2.75
N PRO A 118 18.43 -0.35 -3.09
CA PRO A 118 19.41 -0.42 -4.18
C PRO A 118 18.80 -0.19 -5.57
N PHE A 119 17.47 -0.28 -5.69
CA PHE A 119 16.71 0.08 -6.87
C PHE A 119 15.31 0.54 -6.46
N SER A 120 14.63 1.23 -7.38
CA SER A 120 13.27 1.69 -7.15
C SER A 120 12.25 0.55 -7.18
N ILE A 121 11.36 0.51 -6.18
CA ILE A 121 10.25 -0.45 -6.12
C ILE A 121 8.98 0.14 -6.75
N ASN A 122 8.87 1.48 -6.79
CA ASN A 122 7.71 2.18 -7.34
C ASN A 122 7.77 2.42 -8.85
N GLU A 123 8.88 2.05 -9.48
CA GLU A 123 9.08 2.09 -10.93
C GLU A 123 9.23 0.64 -11.45
N PRO A 124 8.12 -0.07 -11.69
CA PRO A 124 8.16 -1.47 -12.12
C PRO A 124 8.78 -1.66 -13.52
N ASP A 125 8.80 -0.62 -14.34
CA ASP A 125 9.35 -0.65 -15.71
C ASP A 125 10.80 -0.16 -15.78
N ALA A 126 11.37 0.33 -14.67
CA ALA A 126 12.78 0.68 -14.63
C ALA A 126 13.63 -0.58 -14.86
N GLU A 127 14.57 -0.48 -15.80
CA GLU A 127 15.58 -1.52 -16.03
C GLU A 127 16.52 -1.59 -14.83
N VAL A 128 16.58 -2.77 -14.23
CA VAL A 128 17.46 -3.07 -13.10
C VAL A 128 18.16 -4.37 -13.43
N ASP A 129 19.48 -4.36 -13.27
CA ASP A 129 20.34 -5.52 -13.49
C ASP A 129 19.81 -6.78 -12.77
N GLU A 130 19.80 -7.91 -13.49
CA GLU A 130 19.22 -9.15 -12.97
C GLU A 130 19.99 -9.67 -11.75
N ALA A 131 21.32 -9.61 -11.75
CA ALA A 131 22.12 -10.06 -10.62
C ALA A 131 21.81 -9.22 -9.37
N LEU A 132 21.60 -7.91 -9.52
CA LEU A 132 21.15 -7.04 -8.44
C LEU A 132 19.74 -7.41 -7.94
N ARG A 133 18.80 -7.69 -8.86
CA ARG A 133 17.44 -8.11 -8.50
C ARG A 133 17.42 -9.46 -7.77
N LEU A 134 18.26 -10.41 -8.17
CA LEU A 134 18.39 -11.70 -7.50
C LEU A 134 19.06 -11.56 -6.13
N LYS A 135 20.10 -10.72 -6.01
CA LYS A 135 20.75 -10.41 -4.73
C LYS A 135 19.78 -9.81 -3.72
N TYR A 136 18.92 -8.90 -4.17
CA TYR A 136 17.90 -8.25 -3.34
C TYR A 136 16.48 -8.72 -3.67
N ARG A 137 16.32 -10.04 -3.90
CA ARG A 137 15.04 -10.62 -4.35
C ARG A 137 13.87 -10.32 -3.41
N TYR A 138 14.14 -10.17 -2.11
CA TYR A 138 13.13 -9.77 -1.13
C TYR A 138 12.52 -8.39 -1.38
N LEU A 139 13.25 -7.47 -2.04
CA LEU A 139 12.72 -6.18 -2.50
C LEU A 139 12.04 -6.32 -3.86
N ASP A 140 12.62 -7.08 -4.79
CA ASP A 140 12.04 -7.31 -6.13
C ASP A 140 10.66 -8.00 -6.04
N LEU A 141 10.46 -8.85 -5.04
CA LEU A 141 9.17 -9.49 -4.72
C LEU A 141 8.05 -8.49 -4.35
N ARG A 142 8.41 -7.25 -3.97
CA ARG A 142 7.45 -6.17 -3.69
C ARG A 142 7.01 -5.43 -4.95
N ARG A 143 7.69 -5.62 -6.08
CA ARG A 143 7.28 -5.03 -7.37
C ARG A 143 6.06 -5.76 -7.90
N GLU A 144 5.10 -4.99 -8.38
CA GLU A 144 3.78 -5.47 -8.75
C GLU A 144 3.82 -6.61 -9.79
N GLY A 145 4.66 -6.49 -10.82
CA GLY A 145 4.75 -7.52 -11.87
C GLY A 145 5.20 -8.89 -11.35
N LEU A 146 6.14 -8.94 -10.40
CA LEU A 146 6.58 -10.21 -9.81
C LEU A 146 5.57 -10.75 -8.80
N GLN A 147 4.96 -9.87 -8.01
CA GLN A 147 3.89 -10.23 -7.09
C GLN A 147 2.71 -10.88 -7.83
N ARG A 148 2.23 -10.27 -8.92
CA ARG A 148 1.15 -10.84 -9.77
C ARG A 148 1.51 -12.24 -10.27
N ARG A 149 2.73 -12.45 -10.77
CA ARG A 149 3.20 -13.77 -11.23
C ARG A 149 3.15 -14.84 -10.14
N ILE A 150 3.57 -14.51 -8.91
CA ILE A 150 3.55 -15.46 -7.79
C ILE A 150 2.11 -15.79 -7.37
N LEU A 151 1.23 -14.79 -7.35
CA LEU A 151 -0.19 -14.99 -7.05
C LEU A 151 -0.87 -15.88 -8.09
N THR A 152 -0.63 -15.63 -9.38
CA THR A 152 -1.14 -16.47 -10.46
C THR A 152 -0.64 -17.90 -10.33
N ARG A 153 0.65 -18.10 -10.04
CA ARG A 153 1.22 -19.44 -9.80
C ARG A 153 0.53 -20.13 -8.62
N SER A 154 0.31 -19.43 -7.52
CA SER A 154 -0.38 -19.98 -6.35
C SER A 154 -1.80 -20.43 -6.69
N GLY A 155 -2.57 -19.60 -7.40
CA GLY A 155 -3.93 -19.94 -7.83
C GLY A 155 -3.97 -21.12 -8.79
N LEU A 156 -3.02 -21.19 -9.74
CA LEU A 156 -2.89 -22.33 -10.66
C LEU A 156 -2.62 -23.64 -9.90
N VAL A 157 -1.65 -23.64 -8.98
CA VAL A 157 -1.33 -24.83 -8.18
C VAL A 157 -2.51 -25.25 -7.31
N GLN A 158 -3.23 -24.29 -6.74
CA GLN A 158 -4.44 -24.57 -5.96
C GLN A 158 -5.52 -25.22 -6.84
N ALA A 159 -5.81 -24.68 -8.01
CA ALA A 159 -6.80 -25.24 -8.93
C ALA A 159 -6.43 -26.67 -9.39
N ILE A 160 -5.14 -26.92 -9.66
CA ILE A 160 -4.66 -28.28 -9.99
C ILE A 160 -4.93 -29.24 -8.83
N ARG A 161 -4.62 -28.83 -7.59
CA ARG A 161 -4.85 -29.66 -6.40
C ARG A 161 -6.33 -29.92 -6.16
N GLU A 162 -7.18 -28.89 -6.26
CA GLU A 162 -8.63 -29.02 -6.12
C GLU A 162 -9.20 -29.99 -7.16
N SER A 163 -8.73 -29.89 -8.41
CA SER A 163 -9.13 -30.81 -9.48
C SER A 163 -8.69 -32.25 -9.22
N HIS A 164 -7.47 -32.49 -8.73
CA HIS A 164 -6.99 -33.84 -8.44
C HIS A 164 -7.73 -34.45 -7.25
N HIS A 165 -7.92 -33.67 -6.19
CA HIS A 165 -8.68 -34.10 -5.01
C HIS A 165 -10.13 -34.44 -5.36
N ALA A 166 -10.78 -33.66 -6.23
CA ALA A 166 -12.11 -33.95 -6.73
C ALA A 166 -12.16 -35.24 -7.58
N ALA A 167 -11.05 -35.61 -8.23
CA ALA A 167 -10.89 -36.86 -8.97
C ALA A 167 -10.42 -38.05 -8.11
N GLY A 168 -10.26 -37.86 -6.79
CA GLY A 168 -9.84 -38.90 -5.85
C GLY A 168 -8.32 -39.10 -5.71
N PHE A 169 -7.52 -38.10 -6.11
CA PHE A 169 -6.06 -38.09 -5.99
C PHE A 169 -5.55 -37.10 -4.94
#